data_AF-A0A8T0DP89-F1
#
_entry.id   AF-A0A8T0DP89-F1
#
_cell.length_a   1.000
_cell.length_b   1.000
_cell.length_c   1.000
_cell.angle_alpha   90.00
_cell.angle_beta   90.00
_cell.angle_gamma   90.00
#
_symmetry.space_group_name_H-M   'P 1'
#
loop_
_entity.id
_entity.type
_entity.pdbx_description
1 polymer ?
#
loop_
_entity_poly.entity_id
_entity_poly.type
_entity_poly.pdbx_seq_one_letter_code
_entity_poly.pdbx_strand_id
1 'polypeptide(L)' 'YDGYTACPLVTGYNRGILAEFDYTKQPLETLPLDQSKERYILYFLKAHVMPVLYWDWLIKGLWSGPKGVRKLLHLGFSK' A
#
# COMPACT_ATOMS: atom_id res chain seq x y z
N TYR A 1 -7.76 -9.88 -12.73
CA TYR A 1 -6.55 -9.60 -11.96
C TYR A 1 -5.67 -8.69 -12.81
N ASP A 2 -5.19 -7.58 -12.26
CA ASP A 2 -4.45 -6.51 -12.95
C ASP A 2 -2.93 -6.61 -12.77
N GLY A 3 -2.44 -7.66 -12.10
CA GLY A 3 -1.02 -7.79 -11.77
C GLY A 3 -0.57 -6.92 -10.62
N TYR A 4 -1.51 -6.44 -9.80
CA TYR A 4 -1.19 -5.61 -8.65
C TYR A 4 -0.18 -6.29 -7.72
N THR A 5 0.91 -5.58 -7.46
CA THR A 5 1.93 -5.98 -6.51
C THR A 5 2.45 -4.77 -5.76
N ALA A 6 2.93 -5.00 -4.54
CA ALA A 6 3.49 -3.97 -3.68
C ALA A 6 4.82 -4.42 -3.09
N CYS A 7 5.81 -3.53 -3.17
CA CYS A 7 7.11 -3.69 -2.55
C CYS A 7 7.36 -2.56 -1.55
N PRO A 8 7.21 -2.82 -0.25
CA PRO A 8 7.56 -1.85 0.78
C PRO A 8 9.06 -1.90 1.07
N LEU A 9 9.79 -0.94 0.50
CA LEU A 9 11.23 -0.73 0.61
C LEU A 9 11.54 0.04 1.89
N VAL A 10 12.18 -0.62 2.86
CA VAL A 10 12.64 0.03 4.09
C VAL A 10 14.00 0.67 3.81
N THR A 11 14.07 2.00 3.82
CA THR A 11 15.30 2.74 3.55
C THR A 11 16.02 3.17 4.82
N GLY A 12 15.34 3.12 5.98
CA GLY A 12 15.94 3.36 7.29
C GLY A 12 15.05 2.88 8.44
N TYR A 13 15.53 3.03 9.67
CA TYR A 13 14.81 2.58 10.88
C TYR A 13 13.44 3.24 11.10
N ASN A 14 13.18 4.38 10.47
CA ASN A 14 11.93 5.12 10.57
C ASN A 14 11.47 5.66 9.20
N ARG A 15 11.95 5.06 8.11
CA ARG A 15 11.65 5.52 6.76
C ARG A 15 11.45 4.35 5.82
N GLY A 16 10.45 4.48 4.97
CA GLY A 16 10.17 3.53 3.92
C GLY A 16 9.52 4.20 2.72
N ILE A 17 9.64 3.53 1.60
CA ILE A 17 9.02 3.80 0.31
C ILE A 17 8.10 2.62 0.01
N LEU A 18 6.90 2.89 -0.47
CA LEU A 18 5.93 1.84 -0.80
C LEU A 18 5.71 1.85 -2.31
N ALA A 19 6.38 0.97 -3.02
CA ALA A 19 6.24 0.86 -4.46
C ALA A 19 5.06 -0.05 -4.80
N GLU A 20 3.96 0.52 -5.28
CA GLU A 20 2.80 -0.22 -5.80
C GLU A 20 2.78 -0.12 -7.32
N PHE A 21 2.65 -1.25 -8.02
CA PHE A 21 2.66 -1.29 -9.48
C PHE A 21 1.83 -2.45 -10.04
N ASP A 22 1.51 -2.37 -11.33
CA ASP A 22 0.73 -3.35 -12.07
C ASP A 22 1.57 -4.08 -13.15
N TYR A 23 0.93 -4.91 -13.98
CA TYR A 23 1.63 -5.58 -15.08
C TYR A 23 2.23 -4.63 -16.13
N THR A 24 1.70 -3.41 -16.25
CA THR A 24 2.22 -2.38 -17.16
C THR A 24 3.42 -1.64 -16.58
N LYS A 25 3.84 -1.99 -15.35
CA LYS A 25 4.92 -1.35 -14.59
C LYS A 25 4.66 0.12 -14.30
N GLN A 26 3.39 0.52 -14.33
CA GLN A 26 2.98 1.88 -13.97
C GLN A 26 2.72 1.95 -12.45
N PRO A 27 3.05 3.07 -11.81
CA PRO A 27 2.75 3.28 -10.40
C PRO A 27 1.24 3.20 -10.15
N LEU A 28 0.84 2.45 -9.13
CA LEU A 28 -0.55 2.22 -8.76
C LEU A 28 -0.79 2.47 -7.27
N GLU A 29 -0.52 3.70 -6.84
CA GLU A 29 -0.49 4.08 -5.44
C GLU A 29 -1.87 3.98 -4.75
N THR A 30 -1.92 3.31 -3.59
CA THR A 30 -3.15 3.17 -2.79
C THR A 30 -3.43 4.41 -1.95
N LEU A 31 -2.38 5.07 -1.46
CA LEU A 31 -2.51 6.29 -0.66
C LEU A 31 -2.54 7.53 -1.58
N PRO A 32 -3.30 8.59 -1.24
CA PRO A 32 -3.32 9.85 -1.98
C PRO A 32 -2.09 10.71 -1.63
N LEU A 33 -0.91 10.08 -1.61
CA LEU A 33 0.36 10.64 -1.19
C LEU A 33 1.43 10.07 -2.12
N ASP A 34 2.34 10.90 -2.61
CA ASP A 34 3.50 10.44 -3.38
C ASP A 34 4.30 9.41 -2.55
N GLN A 35 4.24 8.14 -2.96
CA GLN A 35 4.84 6.99 -2.29
C GLN A 35 6.28 6.73 -2.74
N SER A 36 6.74 7.44 -3.78
CA SER A 36 8.15 7.42 -4.21
C SER A 36 9.08 8.08 -3.19
N LYS A 37 8.53 8.96 -2.34
CA LYS A 37 9.26 9.65 -1.29
C LYS A 37 9.30 8.84 0.00
N GLU A 38 10.44 8.92 0.67
CA GLU A 38 10.60 8.33 2.00
C GLU A 38 9.63 8.97 2.99
N ARG A 39 8.82 8.14 3.64
CA ARG A 39 7.88 8.60 4.66
C ARG A 39 7.85 7.66 5.85
N TYR A 40 7.77 8.23 7.04
CA TYR A 40 7.56 7.48 8.27
C TYR A 40 6.24 6.70 8.24
N ILE A 41 5.19 7.28 7.67
CA ILE A 41 3.86 6.63 7.57
C ILE A 41 3.94 5.31 6.81
N LEU A 42 4.74 5.24 5.74
CA LEU A 42 4.90 4.02 4.93
C LEU A 42 5.68 2.94 5.70
N TYR A 43 6.70 3.36 6.46
CA TYR A 43 7.40 2.47 7.39
C TYR A 43 6.45 1.94 8.47
N PHE A 44 5.68 2.82 9.11
CA PHE A 44 4.73 2.46 10.17
C PHE A 44 3.65 1.50 9.65
N LEU A 45 3.11 1.76 8.45
CA LEU A 45 2.14 0.88 7.80
C LEU A 45 2.71 -0.53 7.60
N LYS A 46 3.95 -0.63 7.11
CA LYS A 46 4.62 -1.93 6.97
C LYS A 46 4.90 -2.60 8.32
N ALA A 47 5.44 -1.85 9.28
CA ALA A 47 5.93 -2.42 10.53
C ALA A 47 4.79 -2.88 11.46
N HIS A 48 3.69 -2.13 11.50
CA HIS A 48 2.62 -2.35 12.47
C HIS A 48 1.28 -2.76 11.86
N VAL A 49 0.88 -2.16 10.74
CA VAL A 49 -0.46 -2.41 10.17
C VAL A 49 -0.48 -3.69 9.33
N MET A 50 0.54 -3.93 8.51
CA MET A 50 0.58 -5.13 7.65
C MET A 50 0.57 -6.45 8.42
N PRO A 51 1.29 -6.63 9.54
CA PRO A 51 1.21 -7.87 10.32
C PRO A 51 -0.20 -8.14 10.86
N VAL A 52 -0.86 -7.12 11.41
CA VAL A 52 -2.24 -7.24 11.92
C VAL A 52 -3.19 -7.58 10.78
N LEU A 53 -3.10 -6.87 9.66
CA LEU A 53 -3.90 -7.14 8.47
C LEU A 53 -3.70 -8.57 7.94
N TYR A 54 -2.45 -9.05 7.94
CA TYR A 54 -2.10 -10.39 7.48
C TYR A 54 -2.77 -11.47 8.34
N TRP A 55 -2.57 -11.41 9.66
CA TRP A 55 -3.09 -12.43 10.59
C TRP A 55 -4.60 -12.35 10.75
N ASP A 56 -5.16 -11.15 10.86
CA ASP A 56 -6.58 -10.99 11.19
C ASP A 56 -7.51 -10.98 9.99
N TRP A 57 -7.03 -10.64 8.79
CA TRP A 57 -7.89 -10.45 7.62
C TRP A 57 -7.47 -11.32 6.44
N LEU A 58 -6.19 -11.31 6.06
CA LEU A 58 -5.71 -12.03 4.88
C LEU A 58 -5.85 -13.55 5.06
N ILE A 59 -5.35 -14.10 6.16
CA ILE A 59 -5.43 -15.55 6.42
C ILE A 59 -6.89 -16.02 6.58
N LYS A 60 -7.78 -15.14 7.07
CA LYS A 60 -9.21 -15.44 7.20
C LYS A 60 -9.99 -15.28 5.89
N GLY A 61 -9.33 -14.90 4.78
CA GLY A 61 -9.95 -14.68 3.47
C GLY A 61 -10.79 -13.40 3.36
N LEU A 62 -10.74 -12.52 4.37
CA LEU A 62 -11.49 -11.26 4.42
C LEU A 62 -10.79 -10.12 3.66
N TRP A 63 -9.54 -10.32 3.24
CA TRP A 63 -8.76 -9.32 2.50
C TRP A 63 -8.37 -9.82 1.11
N SER A 64 -8.85 -9.14 0.06
CA SER A 64 -8.53 -9.45 -1.35
C SER A 64 -7.64 -8.40 -2.03
N GLY A 65 -6.98 -7.55 -1.24
CA GLY A 65 -6.09 -6.50 -1.72
C GLY A 65 -6.65 -5.07 -1.58
N PRO A 66 -5.81 -4.05 -1.83
CA PRO A 66 -6.14 -2.67 -1.48
C PRO A 66 -7.02 -1.94 -2.49
N LYS A 67 -7.58 -2.60 -3.51
CA LYS A 67 -8.41 -1.92 -4.54
C LYS A 67 -9.59 -1.17 -3.96
N GLY A 68 -10.28 -1.77 -2.98
CA GLY A 68 -11.41 -1.13 -2.30
C GLY A 68 -10.97 0.09 -1.50
N VAL A 69 -9.88 -0.05 -0.75
CA VAL A 69 -9.28 1.04 0.05
C VAL A 69 -8.80 2.17 -0.85
N ARG A 70 -8.11 1.85 -1.94
CA ARG A 70 -7.65 2.81 -2.97
C ARG A 70 -8.83 3.60 -3.54
N LYS A 71 -9.91 2.93 -3.95
CA LYS A 71 -11.11 3.61 -4.47
C LYS A 71 -11.73 4.54 -3.43
N LEU A 72 -11.77 4.13 -2.16
CA LEU A 72 -12.30 4.93 -1.06
C LEU A 72 -11.42 6.17 -0.79
N LEU A 73 -10.11 5.99 -0.72
CA LEU A 73 -9.15 7.06 -0.42
C LEU A 73 -9.06 8.09 -1.56
N HIS A 74 -9.17 7.65 -2.81
CA HIS A 74 -9.16 8.56 -3.97
C HIS A 74 -10.54 9.16 -4.30
N LEU A 75 -11.63 8.66 -3.71
CA LEU A 75 -12.99 9.20 -3.93
C LEU A 75 -13.11 10.69 -3.57
N GLY A 76 -12.30 11.16 -2.60
CA GLY A 76 -12.27 12.55 -2.15
C GLY A 76 -11.26 13.46 -2.84
N PHE A 77 -10.40 12.91 -3.72
CA PHE A 77 -9.36 13.65 -4.43
C PHE A 77 -9.69 13.88 -5.93
N SER A 78 -10.94 13.64 -6.33
CA SER A 78 -11.43 13.96 -7.68
C SER A 78 -11.41 15.47 -7.92
N LYS A 79 -10.36 15.95 -8.56
CA LYS A 79 -10.42 17.08 -9.51
C LYS A 79 -10.26 16.52 -10.91
#